data_AF-A0A953L838-F1
#
_entry.id   AF-A0A953L838-F1
#
_cell.length_a   1.000
_cell.length_b   1.000
_cell.length_c   1.000
_cell.angle_alpha   90.00
_cell.angle_beta   90.00
_cell.angle_gamma   90.00
#
_symmetry.space_group_name_H-M   'P 1'
#
loop_
_entity.id
_entity.type
_entity.pdbx_description
1 polymer ?
#
loop_
_entity_poly.entity_id
_entity_poly.type
_entity_poly.pdbx_seq_one_letter_code
_entity_poly.pdbx_strand_id
1 'polypeptide(L)'
;MMPGYYENTSDGVRAAVVALQAELDRADIPLRLVTGADVHLVPGLASGLRDGTKLTLADTRYFLFEPPHNTAPPRMAEAVFDCMAAGFHPLITHPERLRWIEDHYDLMLQMAEAGAWMQITAGSVTGRFGKRTQYWAERMLDDGIVHILATDAHNLRSRSPVLSEAVEAVAGRLGEQAAKDMVLTRPLAVLENATPASAPVAVGAPRQASRPGFFKRLFKAA
;
A
#
# COMPACT_ATOMS: atom_id res chain seq x y z
N MET A 1 -1.33 -10.48 -10.97
CA MET A 1 -1.44 -11.58 -11.95
C MET A 1 -2.60 -11.28 -12.90
N MET A 2 -2.31 -11.10 -14.20
CA MET A 2 -3.30 -10.74 -15.23
C MET A 2 -3.31 -11.80 -16.34
N PRO A 3 -4.08 -12.90 -16.18
CA PRO A 3 -4.18 -13.95 -17.20
C PRO A 3 -4.58 -13.37 -18.57
N GLY A 4 -3.86 -13.76 -19.63
CA GLY A 4 -4.09 -13.26 -20.99
C GLY A 4 -3.28 -12.01 -21.39
N TYR A 5 -2.65 -11.31 -20.44
CA TYR A 5 -1.67 -10.24 -20.72
C TYR A 5 -0.26 -10.63 -20.28
N TYR A 6 -0.12 -11.28 -19.11
CA TYR A 6 1.14 -11.79 -18.58
C TYR A 6 0.90 -13.14 -17.89
N GLU A 7 1.59 -14.20 -18.30
CA GLU A 7 1.45 -15.55 -17.71
C GLU A 7 2.30 -15.73 -16.44
N ASN A 8 2.08 -14.88 -15.43
CA ASN A 8 2.70 -15.04 -14.12
C ASN A 8 1.85 -16.00 -13.27
N THR A 9 2.18 -17.28 -13.30
CA THR A 9 1.61 -18.30 -12.40
C THR A 9 2.31 -18.28 -11.04
N SER A 10 1.65 -18.81 -10.00
CA SER A 10 2.26 -18.95 -8.67
C SER A 10 3.58 -19.73 -8.73
N ASP A 11 3.61 -20.85 -9.47
CA ASP A 11 4.82 -21.67 -9.63
C ASP A 11 5.91 -20.93 -10.41
N GLY A 12 5.53 -20.20 -11.46
CA GLY A 12 6.47 -19.39 -12.24
C GLY A 12 7.14 -18.31 -11.41
N VAL A 13 6.36 -17.60 -10.57
CA VAL A 13 6.91 -16.58 -9.64
C VAL A 13 7.83 -17.24 -8.61
N ARG A 14 7.45 -18.37 -8.02
CA ARG A 14 8.30 -19.10 -7.06
C ARG A 14 9.62 -19.51 -7.70
N ALA A 15 9.59 -20.07 -8.90
CA ALA A 15 10.78 -20.47 -9.65
C ALA A 15 11.68 -19.26 -9.96
N ALA A 16 11.11 -18.14 -10.39
CA ALA A 16 11.85 -16.91 -10.68
C ALA A 16 12.50 -16.31 -9.42
N VAL A 17 11.82 -16.34 -8.28
CA VAL A 17 12.38 -15.89 -6.99
C VAL A 17 13.57 -16.76 -6.58
N VAL A 18 13.47 -18.09 -6.72
CA VAL A 18 14.58 -19.01 -6.44
C VAL A 18 15.78 -18.74 -7.36
N ALA A 19 15.53 -18.58 -8.66
CA ALA A 19 16.58 -18.29 -9.63
C ALA A 19 17.29 -16.96 -9.31
N LEU A 20 16.53 -15.90 -9.04
CA LEU A 20 17.11 -14.59 -8.73
C LEU A 20 17.84 -14.59 -7.38
N GLN A 21 17.34 -15.29 -6.35
CA GLN A 21 18.06 -15.43 -5.08
C GLN A 21 19.44 -16.06 -5.30
N ALA A 22 19.53 -17.10 -6.12
CA ALA A 22 20.80 -17.75 -6.41
C ALA A 22 21.80 -16.81 -7.13
N GLU A 23 21.32 -15.89 -7.96
CA GLU A 23 22.18 -14.84 -8.56
C GLU A 23 22.64 -13.82 -7.50
N LEU A 24 21.76 -13.40 -6.60
CA LEU A 24 22.10 -12.46 -5.51
C LEU A 24 23.14 -13.08 -4.57
N ASP A 25 22.96 -14.34 -4.20
CA ASP A 25 23.89 -15.09 -3.35
C ASP A 25 25.26 -15.24 -4.02
N ARG A 26 25.28 -15.57 -5.33
CA ARG A 26 26.54 -15.68 -6.11
C ARG A 26 27.25 -14.34 -6.30
N ALA A 27 26.52 -13.24 -6.24
CA ALA A 27 27.07 -11.90 -6.31
C ALA A 27 27.38 -11.29 -4.92
N ASP A 28 27.25 -12.06 -3.84
CA ASP A 28 27.42 -11.62 -2.45
C ASP A 28 26.56 -10.39 -2.10
N ILE A 29 25.35 -10.29 -2.67
CA ILE A 29 24.40 -9.22 -2.38
C ILE A 29 23.50 -9.67 -1.21
N PRO A 30 23.57 -9.02 -0.03
CA PRO A 30 22.84 -9.44 1.16
C PRO A 30 21.36 -9.02 1.10
N LEU A 31 20.64 -9.52 0.11
CA LEU A 31 19.22 -9.27 -0.11
C LEU A 31 18.46 -10.59 -0.13
N ARG A 32 17.53 -10.75 0.80
CA ARG A 32 16.64 -11.89 0.84
C ARG A 32 15.37 -11.59 0.05
N LEU A 33 15.04 -12.47 -0.89
CA LEU A 33 13.78 -12.42 -1.62
C LEU A 33 12.72 -13.29 -0.97
N VAL A 34 11.48 -12.84 -1.05
CA VAL A 34 10.27 -13.57 -0.67
C VAL A 34 9.30 -13.60 -1.85
N THR A 35 8.39 -14.55 -1.84
CA THR A 35 7.37 -14.71 -2.88
C THR A 35 6.18 -13.80 -2.62
N GLY A 36 5.54 -13.33 -3.68
CA GLY A 36 4.37 -12.47 -3.60
C GLY A 36 3.95 -12.00 -4.98
N ALA A 37 2.76 -11.41 -5.09
CA ALA A 37 2.30 -10.80 -6.32
C ALA A 37 1.26 -9.72 -6.02
N ASP A 38 1.22 -8.69 -6.87
CA ASP A 38 0.06 -7.82 -6.99
C ASP A 38 -1.11 -8.61 -7.59
N VAL A 39 -2.13 -8.90 -6.77
CA VAL A 39 -3.33 -9.60 -7.21
C VAL A 39 -4.41 -8.59 -7.54
N HIS A 40 -5.01 -8.77 -8.71
CA HIS A 40 -6.08 -7.90 -9.19
C HIS A 40 -7.44 -8.43 -8.73
N LEU A 41 -8.43 -7.55 -8.73
CA LEU A 41 -9.81 -7.96 -8.51
C LEU A 41 -10.29 -8.89 -9.62
N VAL A 42 -10.56 -10.14 -9.26
CA VAL A 42 -11.12 -11.16 -10.15
C VAL A 42 -12.21 -11.95 -9.41
N PRO A 43 -13.19 -12.52 -10.14
CA PRO A 43 -14.12 -13.47 -9.54
C PRO A 43 -13.36 -14.61 -8.85
N GLY A 44 -13.80 -14.99 -7.64
CA GLY A 44 -13.16 -16.05 -6.88
C GLY A 44 -11.77 -15.68 -6.33
N LEU A 45 -11.46 -14.39 -6.11
CA LEU A 45 -10.20 -13.97 -5.51
C LEU A 45 -9.91 -14.70 -4.18
N ALA A 46 -10.88 -14.76 -3.27
CA ALA A 46 -10.72 -15.44 -1.98
C ALA A 46 -10.48 -16.95 -2.11
N SER A 47 -11.10 -17.62 -3.09
CA SER A 47 -10.78 -19.04 -3.38
C SER A 47 -9.38 -19.19 -3.96
N GLY A 48 -8.99 -18.29 -4.88
CA GLY A 48 -7.66 -18.32 -5.48
C GLY A 48 -6.52 -18.05 -4.48
N LEU A 49 -6.77 -17.24 -3.45
CA LEU A 49 -5.84 -17.06 -2.35
C LEU A 49 -5.75 -18.34 -1.49
N ARG A 50 -6.88 -19.01 -1.24
CA ARG A 50 -6.96 -20.26 -0.44
C ARG A 50 -6.25 -21.44 -1.10
N ASP A 51 -6.42 -21.60 -2.41
CA ASP A 51 -5.83 -22.72 -3.17
C ASP A 51 -4.40 -22.43 -3.66
N GLY A 52 -3.90 -21.21 -3.43
CA GLY A 52 -2.54 -20.79 -3.79
C GLY A 52 -2.37 -20.41 -5.26
N THR A 53 -3.43 -20.38 -6.07
CA THR A 53 -3.39 -19.87 -7.46
C THR A 53 -3.21 -18.35 -7.53
N LYS A 54 -3.43 -17.65 -6.41
CA LYS A 54 -3.06 -16.25 -6.16
C LYS A 54 -2.10 -16.20 -4.99
N LEU A 55 -0.92 -15.62 -5.22
CA LEU A 55 0.11 -15.52 -4.20
C LEU A 55 -0.21 -14.45 -3.16
N THR A 56 0.03 -14.79 -1.90
CA THR A 56 0.17 -13.85 -0.79
C THR A 56 1.63 -13.46 -0.60
N LEU A 57 1.90 -12.47 0.23
CA LEU A 57 3.25 -12.06 0.60
C LEU A 57 3.87 -13.08 1.55
N ALA A 58 5.00 -13.66 1.16
CA ALA A 58 5.76 -14.64 1.92
C ALA A 58 4.90 -15.81 2.45
N ASP A 59 3.88 -16.23 1.70
CA ASP A 59 2.93 -17.28 2.08
C ASP A 59 2.18 -17.00 3.39
N THR A 60 2.09 -15.72 3.77
CA THR A 60 1.33 -15.25 4.94
C THR A 60 -0.12 -14.98 4.58
N ARG A 61 -0.92 -14.48 5.52
CA ARG A 61 -2.29 -14.03 5.23
C ARG A 61 -2.35 -12.75 4.42
N TYR A 62 -1.26 -11.99 4.37
CA TYR A 62 -1.23 -10.66 3.76
C TYR A 62 -1.07 -10.75 2.25
N PHE A 63 -1.83 -9.98 1.48
CA PHE A 63 -1.69 -9.96 0.02
C PHE A 63 -1.78 -8.54 -0.53
N LEU A 64 -1.04 -8.28 -1.60
CA LEU A 64 -1.08 -7.02 -2.32
C LEU A 64 -2.29 -7.00 -3.26
N PHE A 65 -3.23 -6.11 -3.01
CA PHE A 65 -4.42 -5.94 -3.84
C PHE A 65 -4.27 -4.71 -4.71
N GLU A 66 -4.10 -4.92 -6.02
CA GLU A 66 -3.94 -3.86 -7.01
C GLU A 66 -5.27 -3.55 -7.72
N PRO A 67 -5.91 -2.41 -7.44
CA PRO A 67 -7.12 -2.02 -8.12
C PRO A 67 -6.81 -1.47 -9.52
N PRO A 68 -7.72 -1.64 -10.51
CA PRO A 68 -7.60 -1.01 -11.82
C PRO A 68 -7.39 0.51 -11.72
N HIS A 69 -6.34 1.01 -12.36
CA HIS A 69 -5.97 2.43 -12.28
C HIS A 69 -7.00 3.42 -12.82
N ASN A 70 -7.84 3.00 -13.77
CA ASN A 70 -8.65 3.93 -14.59
C ASN A 70 -10.09 4.04 -14.13
N THR A 71 -10.62 2.98 -13.53
CA THR A 71 -12.04 2.87 -13.20
C THR A 71 -12.18 2.18 -11.86
N ALA A 72 -12.99 2.76 -10.98
CA ALA A 72 -13.34 2.15 -9.71
C ALA A 72 -14.10 0.85 -9.97
N PRO A 73 -13.62 -0.31 -9.49
CA PRO A 73 -14.34 -1.55 -9.71
C PRO A 73 -15.64 -1.55 -8.91
N PRO A 74 -16.75 -1.99 -9.52
CA PRO A 74 -17.96 -2.21 -8.75
C PRO A 74 -17.69 -3.24 -7.65
N ARG A 75 -18.26 -3.03 -6.47
CA ARG A 75 -18.20 -3.98 -5.33
C ARG A 75 -16.77 -4.26 -4.83
N MET A 76 -15.82 -3.35 -5.05
CA MET A 76 -14.44 -3.49 -4.57
C MET A 76 -14.39 -3.72 -3.05
N ALA A 77 -15.11 -2.92 -2.26
CA ALA A 77 -15.15 -3.08 -0.79
C ALA A 77 -15.71 -4.45 -0.39
N GLU A 78 -16.77 -4.93 -1.05
CA GLU A 78 -17.33 -6.25 -0.77
C GLU A 78 -16.31 -7.36 -1.01
N ALA A 79 -15.57 -7.31 -2.13
CA ALA A 79 -14.53 -8.29 -2.42
C ALA A 79 -13.37 -8.25 -1.41
N VAL A 80 -12.99 -7.05 -0.95
CA VAL A 80 -12.00 -6.86 0.11
C VAL A 80 -12.50 -7.48 1.42
N PHE A 81 -13.76 -7.24 1.80
CA PHE A 81 -14.36 -7.78 3.02
C PHE A 81 -14.53 -9.30 2.96
N ASP A 82 -14.90 -9.86 1.80
CA ASP A 82 -14.97 -11.30 1.59
C ASP A 82 -13.60 -11.97 1.78
N CYS A 83 -12.52 -11.33 1.31
CA CYS A 83 -11.15 -11.81 1.55
C CYS A 83 -10.77 -11.73 3.03
N MET A 84 -11.18 -10.66 3.73
CA MET A 84 -10.98 -10.53 5.18
C MET A 84 -11.74 -11.58 5.98
N ALA A 85 -13.00 -11.82 5.65
CA ALA A 85 -13.82 -12.88 6.25
C ALA A 85 -13.23 -14.28 5.98
N ALA A 86 -12.56 -14.45 4.84
CA ALA A 86 -11.80 -15.65 4.50
C ALA A 86 -10.48 -15.81 5.26
N GLY A 87 -10.08 -14.84 6.10
CA GLY A 87 -8.87 -14.85 6.91
C GLY A 87 -7.64 -14.23 6.25
N PHE A 88 -7.77 -13.66 5.05
CA PHE A 88 -6.68 -12.93 4.38
C PHE A 88 -6.69 -11.45 4.77
N HIS A 89 -5.54 -10.79 4.69
CA HIS A 89 -5.42 -9.39 5.02
C HIS A 89 -4.98 -8.57 3.80
N PRO A 90 -5.87 -7.74 3.23
CA PRO A 90 -5.57 -6.98 2.03
C PRO A 90 -4.64 -5.81 2.33
N LEU A 91 -3.63 -5.63 1.49
CA LEU A 91 -2.82 -4.42 1.35
C LEU A 91 -3.19 -3.77 0.03
N ILE A 92 -4.05 -2.75 0.05
CA ILE A 92 -4.43 -2.00 -1.15
C ILE A 92 -3.19 -1.26 -1.65
N THR A 93 -2.74 -1.58 -2.85
CA THR A 93 -1.50 -1.01 -3.40
C THR A 93 -1.73 0.30 -4.10
N HIS A 94 -0.83 1.23 -3.80
CA HIS A 94 -0.71 2.57 -4.33
C HIS A 94 -2.05 3.28 -4.67
N PRO A 95 -3.01 3.35 -3.72
CA PRO A 95 -4.31 3.95 -3.97
C PRO A 95 -4.20 5.43 -4.37
N GLU A 96 -3.12 6.12 -4.00
CA GLU A 96 -2.84 7.50 -4.39
C GLU A 96 -2.63 7.69 -5.90
N ARG A 97 -2.37 6.60 -6.64
CA ARG A 97 -2.16 6.59 -8.09
C ARG A 97 -3.44 6.30 -8.88
N LEU A 98 -4.55 5.99 -8.22
CA LEU A 98 -5.82 5.68 -8.88
C LEU A 98 -6.44 6.95 -9.49
N ARG A 99 -6.81 6.94 -10.77
CA ARG A 99 -7.35 8.13 -11.45
C ARG A 99 -8.63 8.65 -10.78
N TRP A 100 -9.42 7.71 -10.28
CA TRP A 100 -10.73 7.90 -9.66
C TRP A 100 -10.69 8.14 -8.15
N ILE A 101 -9.50 8.27 -7.54
CA ILE A 101 -9.35 8.41 -6.08
C ILE A 101 -10.08 9.62 -5.50
N GLU A 102 -10.20 10.71 -6.26
CA GLU A 102 -10.83 11.95 -5.80
C GLU A 102 -12.31 11.77 -5.48
N ASP A 103 -13.04 11.11 -6.36
CA ASP A 103 -14.47 10.85 -6.19
C ASP A 103 -14.78 9.66 -5.26
N HIS A 104 -13.76 8.89 -4.88
CA HIS A 104 -13.92 7.64 -4.12
C HIS A 104 -12.97 7.57 -2.92
N TYR A 105 -12.50 8.71 -2.41
CA TYR A 105 -11.59 8.69 -1.28
C TYR A 105 -12.25 8.09 -0.03
N ASP A 106 -13.55 8.33 0.16
CA ASP A 106 -14.35 7.75 1.24
C ASP A 106 -14.36 6.21 1.21
N LEU A 107 -14.24 5.60 0.02
CA LEU A 107 -14.09 4.14 -0.09
C LEU A 107 -12.78 3.66 0.54
N MET A 108 -11.68 4.41 0.37
CA MET A 108 -10.40 4.08 1.02
C MET A 108 -10.50 4.23 2.53
N LEU A 109 -11.14 5.30 3.01
CA LEU A 109 -11.39 5.51 4.44
C LEU A 109 -12.21 4.36 5.02
N GLN A 110 -13.30 3.97 4.36
CA GLN A 110 -14.15 2.86 4.78
C GLN A 110 -13.38 1.53 4.84
N MET A 111 -12.57 1.22 3.82
CA MET A 111 -11.78 -0.01 3.82
C MET A 111 -10.69 0.00 4.90
N ALA A 112 -10.04 1.15 5.12
CA ALA A 112 -9.05 1.31 6.18
C ALA A 112 -9.68 1.16 7.58
N GLU A 113 -10.85 1.75 7.81
CA GLU A 113 -11.61 1.62 9.05
C GLU A 113 -12.03 0.17 9.31
N ALA A 114 -12.41 -0.56 8.27
CA ALA A 114 -12.71 -2.00 8.35
C ALA A 114 -11.46 -2.87 8.58
N GLY A 115 -10.26 -2.31 8.48
CA GLY A 115 -8.99 -2.95 8.81
C GLY A 115 -8.09 -3.27 7.61
N ALA A 116 -8.50 -2.96 6.36
CA ALA A 116 -7.63 -3.12 5.21
C ALA A 116 -6.41 -2.20 5.32
N TRP A 117 -5.23 -2.72 4.95
CA TRP A 117 -4.01 -1.91 4.98
C TRP A 117 -3.82 -1.19 3.66
N MET A 118 -3.17 -0.02 3.71
CA MET A 118 -2.84 0.77 2.53
C MET A 118 -1.32 0.83 2.38
N GLN A 119 -0.84 0.54 1.18
CA GLN A 119 0.55 0.72 0.80
C GLN A 119 0.66 1.86 -0.21
N ILE A 120 1.42 2.91 0.10
CA ILE A 120 1.69 4.01 -0.85
C ILE A 120 3.11 3.92 -1.42
N THR A 121 3.33 4.49 -2.59
CA THR A 121 4.63 4.41 -3.27
C THR A 121 5.56 5.56 -2.88
N ALA A 122 6.84 5.25 -2.66
CA ALA A 122 7.89 6.22 -2.32
C ALA A 122 7.98 7.40 -3.31
N GLY A 123 7.94 7.11 -4.60
CA GLY A 123 7.93 8.13 -5.65
C GLY A 123 6.68 9.02 -5.65
N SER A 124 5.56 8.57 -5.06
CA SER A 124 4.37 9.39 -4.88
C SER A 124 4.64 10.46 -3.83
N VAL A 125 5.20 10.06 -2.68
CA VAL A 125 5.56 10.98 -1.58
C VAL A 125 6.57 12.04 -2.02
N THR A 126 7.57 11.66 -2.82
CA THR A 126 8.60 12.60 -3.30
C THR A 126 8.22 13.37 -4.57
N GLY A 127 6.99 13.18 -5.08
CA GLY A 127 6.47 13.91 -6.23
C GLY A 127 6.98 13.45 -7.60
N ARG A 128 7.68 12.32 -7.68
CA ARG A 128 8.17 11.73 -8.95
C ARG A 128 7.04 11.33 -9.89
N PHE A 129 5.85 11.03 -9.37
CA PHE A 129 4.64 10.75 -10.17
C PHE A 129 3.71 11.95 -10.36
N GLY A 130 4.24 13.17 -10.16
CA GLY A 130 3.50 14.41 -10.35
C GLY A 130 2.71 14.86 -9.13
N LYS A 131 2.28 16.13 -9.17
CA LYS A 131 1.70 16.83 -8.02
C LYS A 131 0.38 16.24 -7.52
N ARG A 132 -0.45 15.71 -8.43
CA ARG A 132 -1.72 15.07 -8.05
C ARG A 132 -1.48 13.83 -7.19
N THR A 133 -0.57 12.97 -7.62
CA THR A 133 -0.20 11.75 -6.90
C THR A 133 0.44 12.07 -5.56
N GLN A 134 1.31 13.10 -5.54
CA GLN A 134 1.91 13.60 -4.30
C GLN A 134 0.86 14.09 -3.30
N TYR A 135 -0.10 14.88 -3.76
CA TYR A 135 -1.19 15.37 -2.92
C TYR A 135 -1.96 14.22 -2.26
N TRP A 136 -2.33 13.19 -3.01
CA TRP A 136 -3.07 12.05 -2.44
C TRP A 136 -2.23 11.21 -1.48
N ALA A 137 -0.94 11.02 -1.77
CA ALA A 137 -0.02 10.37 -0.83
C ALA A 137 0.03 11.13 0.50
N GLU A 138 0.22 12.45 0.44
CA GLU A 138 0.28 13.33 1.61
C GLU A 138 -1.05 13.38 2.36
N ARG A 139 -2.19 13.44 1.65
CA ARG A 139 -3.52 13.42 2.24
C ARG A 139 -3.77 12.13 3.04
N MET A 140 -3.42 10.97 2.47
CA MET A 140 -3.57 9.67 3.12
C MET A 140 -2.65 9.53 4.34
N LEU A 141 -1.42 10.05 4.24
CA LEU A 141 -0.49 10.13 5.37
C LEU A 141 -1.08 10.99 6.49
N ASP A 142 -1.62 12.17 6.17
CA ASP A 142 -2.22 13.08 7.15
C ASP A 142 -3.45 12.48 7.83
N ASP A 143 -4.29 11.76 7.07
CA ASP A 143 -5.47 11.08 7.61
C ASP A 143 -5.11 9.81 8.40
N GLY A 144 -3.86 9.37 8.38
CA GLY A 144 -3.38 8.24 9.16
C GLY A 144 -3.88 6.89 8.66
N ILE A 145 -4.20 6.77 7.36
CA ILE A 145 -4.67 5.51 6.77
C ILE A 145 -3.56 4.70 6.07
N VAL A 146 -2.34 5.24 6.01
CA VAL A 146 -1.19 4.59 5.37
C VAL A 146 -0.50 3.64 6.35
N HIS A 147 -0.34 2.40 5.93
CA HIS A 147 0.26 1.35 6.75
C HIS A 147 1.69 1.05 6.30
N ILE A 148 1.93 0.99 4.99
CA ILE A 148 3.23 0.63 4.40
C ILE A 148 3.67 1.68 3.38
N LEU A 149 4.97 1.97 3.38
CA LEU A 149 5.64 2.74 2.34
C LEU A 149 6.60 1.81 1.59
N ALA A 150 6.42 1.66 0.28
CA ALA A 150 7.24 0.78 -0.54
C ALA A 150 7.74 1.48 -1.81
N THR A 151 8.78 0.94 -2.44
CA THR A 151 9.40 1.57 -3.62
C THR A 151 8.56 1.39 -4.89
N ASP A 152 7.87 0.25 -5.01
CA ASP A 152 7.18 -0.16 -6.25
C ASP A 152 8.12 -0.04 -7.47
N ALA A 153 9.35 -0.52 -7.28
CA ALA A 153 10.46 -0.41 -8.21
C ALA A 153 10.32 -1.36 -9.40
N HIS A 154 10.71 -0.88 -10.59
CA HIS A 154 10.61 -1.63 -11.85
C HIS A 154 11.87 -1.50 -12.74
N ASN A 155 12.75 -0.53 -12.49
CA ASN A 155 13.96 -0.31 -13.28
C ASN A 155 14.98 0.56 -12.52
N LEU A 156 16.21 0.69 -13.02
CA LEU A 156 17.27 1.47 -12.34
C LEU A 156 17.18 2.99 -12.55
N ARG A 157 16.17 3.49 -13.28
CA ARG A 157 16.05 4.90 -13.66
C ARG A 157 14.78 5.53 -13.08
N SER A 158 13.67 5.45 -13.81
CA SER A 158 12.42 6.12 -13.45
C SER A 158 11.70 5.50 -12.26
N ARG A 159 11.90 4.21 -11.98
CA ARG A 159 11.30 3.48 -10.86
C ARG A 159 12.35 2.66 -10.11
N SER A 160 13.38 3.34 -9.63
CA SER A 160 14.48 2.75 -8.86
C SER A 160 14.07 2.33 -7.45
N PRO A 161 14.74 1.32 -6.85
CA PRO A 161 14.44 0.85 -5.49
C PRO A 161 15.01 1.80 -4.42
N VAL A 162 14.67 3.08 -4.51
CA VAL A 162 15.09 4.12 -3.56
C VAL A 162 13.93 4.48 -2.65
N LEU A 163 14.13 4.24 -1.35
CA LEU A 163 13.12 4.48 -0.31
C LEU A 163 13.49 5.66 0.62
N SER A 164 14.78 5.98 0.74
CA SER A 164 15.34 6.91 1.73
C SER A 164 14.68 8.30 1.70
N GLU A 165 14.59 8.93 0.54
CA GLU A 165 13.98 10.27 0.40
C GLU A 165 12.53 10.30 0.88
N ALA A 166 11.76 9.24 0.62
CA ALA A 166 10.37 9.15 1.06
C ALA A 166 10.27 8.90 2.56
N VAL A 167 11.20 8.11 3.14
CA VAL A 167 11.28 7.89 4.59
C VAL A 167 11.60 9.20 5.32
N GLU A 168 12.54 9.98 4.82
CA GLU A 168 12.88 11.30 5.38
C GLU A 168 11.68 12.26 5.30
N ALA A 169 10.97 12.29 4.16
CA ALA A 169 9.78 13.10 4.00
C ALA A 169 8.65 12.69 4.97
N VAL A 170 8.40 11.39 5.14
CA VAL A 170 7.41 10.88 6.11
C VAL A 170 7.85 11.17 7.54
N ALA A 171 9.14 11.01 7.87
CA ALA A 171 9.67 11.31 9.19
C ALA A 171 9.52 12.79 9.55
N GLY A 172 9.78 13.70 8.62
CA GLY A 172 9.55 15.13 8.80
C GLY A 172 8.07 15.50 8.96
N ARG A 173 7.16 14.69 8.41
CA ARG A 173 5.71 14.94 8.44
C ARG A 173 5.01 14.34 9.66
N LEU A 174 5.32 13.08 9.98
CA LEU A 174 4.61 12.26 10.98
C LEU A 174 5.50 11.82 12.16
N GLY A 175 6.81 12.09 12.09
CA GLY A 175 7.81 11.67 13.08
C GLY A 175 8.56 10.39 12.67
N GLU A 176 9.77 10.23 13.21
CA GLU A 176 10.68 9.13 12.87
C GLU A 176 10.08 7.75 13.14
N GLN A 177 9.36 7.59 14.26
CA GLN A 177 8.76 6.30 14.62
C GLN A 177 7.68 5.90 13.61
N ALA A 178 6.84 6.83 13.17
CA ALA A 178 5.81 6.56 12.16
C ALA A 178 6.44 6.12 10.83
N ALA A 179 7.50 6.79 10.39
CA ALA A 179 8.25 6.42 9.20
C ALA A 179 8.85 5.02 9.33
N LYS A 180 9.50 4.72 10.47
CA LYS A 180 10.05 3.39 10.78
C LYS A 180 8.98 2.30 10.77
N ASP A 181 7.80 2.58 11.33
CA ASP A 181 6.71 1.61 11.34
C ASP A 181 6.21 1.27 9.94
N MET A 182 6.22 2.24 9.02
CA MET A 182 5.79 2.04 7.63
C MET A 182 6.79 1.24 6.77
N VAL A 183 8.09 1.26 7.10
CA VAL A 183 9.14 0.63 6.28
C VAL A 183 9.84 -0.55 6.94
N LEU A 184 9.65 -0.76 8.23
CA LEU A 184 10.29 -1.83 8.98
C LEU A 184 9.28 -2.60 9.84
N THR A 185 8.62 -1.94 10.79
CA THR A 185 7.80 -2.65 11.80
C THR A 185 6.61 -3.39 11.18
N ARG A 186 5.77 -2.72 10.37
CA ARG A 186 4.62 -3.37 9.72
C ARG A 186 5.04 -4.33 8.61
N PRO A 187 6.03 -4.03 7.75
CA PRO A 187 6.56 -5.02 6.82
C PRO A 187 7.09 -6.30 7.50
N LEU A 188 7.77 -6.20 8.64
CA LEU A 188 8.19 -7.38 9.41
C LEU A 188 6.99 -8.16 9.95
N ALA A 189 5.97 -7.47 10.49
CA ALA A 189 4.74 -8.12 10.92
C ALA A 189 4.04 -8.89 9.78
N VAL A 190 4.11 -8.37 8.54
CA VAL A 190 3.65 -9.09 7.35
C VAL A 190 4.46 -10.38 7.16
N LEU A 191 5.79 -10.31 7.19
CA LEU A 191 6.66 -11.47 6.97
C LEU A 191 6.53 -12.54 8.08
N GLU A 192 6.26 -12.11 9.30
CA GLU A 192 6.04 -12.99 10.46
C GLU A 192 4.61 -13.54 10.53
N ASN A 193 3.73 -13.15 9.60
CA ASN A 193 2.30 -13.49 9.59
C ASN A 193 1.60 -13.12 10.92
N ALA A 194 2.06 -12.03 11.56
CA ALA A 194 1.49 -11.54 12.80
C ALA A 194 0.03 -11.08 12.59
N THR A 195 -0.73 -10.93 13.67
CA THR A 195 -2.08 -10.38 13.54
C THR A 195 -2.00 -8.87 13.30
N PRO A 196 -2.85 -8.28 12.46
CA PRO A 196 -2.81 -6.83 12.19
C PRO A 196 -2.93 -5.98 13.46
N ALA A 197 -3.69 -6.46 14.44
CA ALA A 197 -3.89 -5.80 15.74
C ALA A 197 -2.64 -5.76 16.63
N SER A 198 -1.63 -6.62 16.38
CA SER A 198 -0.37 -6.57 17.14
C SER A 198 0.64 -5.59 16.56
N ALA A 199 0.41 -5.08 15.35
CA ALA A 199 1.26 -4.07 14.73
C ALA A 199 0.89 -2.65 15.23
N PRO A 200 1.83 -1.69 15.24
CA PRO A 200 1.53 -0.31 15.60
C PRO A 200 0.41 0.27 14.72
N VAL A 201 -0.55 0.97 15.32
CA VAL A 201 -1.65 1.62 14.59
C VAL A 201 -1.10 2.69 13.65
N ALA A 202 -1.69 2.84 12.47
CA ALA A 202 -1.34 3.93 11.55
C ALA A 202 -1.67 5.28 12.20
N VAL A 203 -0.73 6.22 12.14
CA VAL A 203 -0.87 7.55 12.77
C VAL A 203 -0.92 8.62 11.70
N GLY A 204 -1.86 9.54 11.86
CA GLY A 204 -2.00 10.71 10.99
C GLY A 204 -1.25 11.92 11.52
N ALA A 205 -1.24 12.99 10.74
CA ALA A 205 -0.71 14.27 11.19
C ALA A 205 -1.60 14.83 12.32
N PRO A 206 -1.03 15.58 13.28
CA PRO A 206 -1.84 16.26 14.28
C PRO A 206 -2.85 17.17 13.59
N ARG A 207 -4.15 16.98 13.86
CA ARG A 207 -5.19 17.89 13.35
C ARG A 207 -4.87 19.29 13.87
N GLN A 208 -4.47 20.21 12.99
CA GLN A 208 -4.38 21.62 13.37
C GLN A 208 -5.80 22.07 13.75
N ALA A 209 -5.96 22.55 14.99
CA ALA A 209 -7.21 23.17 15.42
C ALA A 209 -7.56 24.27 14.41
N SER A 210 -8.75 24.18 13.80
CA SER A 210 -9.22 25.17 12.85
C SER A 210 -9.15 26.55 13.51
N ARG A 211 -8.27 27.43 13.02
CA ARG A 211 -8.31 28.84 13.41
C ARG A 211 -9.70 29.38 13.03
N PRO A 212 -10.49 29.95 13.94
CA PRO A 212 -11.77 30.51 13.58
C PRO A 212 -11.56 31.55 12.48
N GLY A 213 -12.19 31.31 11.33
CA GLY A 213 -12.00 32.10 10.12
C GLY A 213 -12.21 33.59 10.38
N PHE A 214 -11.33 34.38 9.76
CA PHE A 214 -11.26 35.85 9.79
C PHE A 214 -12.59 36.57 9.45
N PHE A 215 -13.60 35.85 8.94
CA PHE A 215 -14.91 36.37 8.57
C PHE A 215 -15.90 36.62 9.73
N LYS A 216 -15.59 36.26 10.98
CA LYS A 216 -16.45 36.61 12.14
C LYS A 216 -16.24 38.02 12.72
N ARG A 217 -15.34 38.85 12.18
CA ARG A 217 -15.14 40.25 12.64
C ARG A 217 -15.82 41.34 11.79
N LEU A 218 -16.52 41.00 10.71
CA LEU A 218 -17.18 41.99 9.83
C LEU A 218 -18.69 42.15 10.04
N PHE A 219 -19.32 41.39 10.94
CA PHE A 219 -20.74 41.55 11.31
C PHE A 219 -20.92 41.87 12.80
N LYS A 220 -20.18 42.87 13.28
CA LYS A 220 -20.44 43.49 14.58
C LYS A 220 -20.25 45.01 14.51
N ALA A 221 -20.93 45.63 13.55
CA ALA A 221 -21.17 47.07 13.47
C ALA A 221 -22.32 47.33 12.48
N ALA A 222 -23.55 47.11 12.94
CA ALA A 222 -24.78 47.72 12.41
C ALA A 222 -25.82 47.69 13.53
#